data_AF-A0A2E6DPL2-F1
#
_entry.id   AF-A0A2E6DPL2-F1
#
_cell.length_a   1.000
_cell.length_b   1.000
_cell.length_c   1.000
_cell.angle_alpha   90.00
_cell.angle_beta   90.00
_cell.angle_gamma   90.00
#
_symmetry.space_group_name_H-M   'P 1'
#
loop_
_entity.id
_entity.type
_entity.pdbx_description
1 polymer ?
#
loop_
_entity_poly.entity_id
_entity_poly.type
_entity_poly.pdbx_seq_one_letter_code
_entity_poly.pdbx_strand_id
1 'polypeptide(L)'
;MDQRSSTRTRHAARNVKKLNSRQVAVQVLIEIEDGARANDSLAANLASSGRDLSRRDRAFVTELVQGTTRMRRAIDYVVQPFLRRKLDPDVRAALRMGTHQLLHLGTPPHAAVNDTVDVAPRRASGLVNAVLRKVASANTQWPNEAIRHSYPDWIWELFINTWGQDGRASLIAMNSPERPSARPDGYIQGQASRWVSDEADAASAKGGSMVDLCAAPGGKTTALGSQWSSLYANEIDPTRAKNLRETISRFREGTAVVIGDGTKAPFADGCVDAVLVDAPCSGLGALGRRSDARWQISEKAINRLVLIQGALLGEAFRLLRPGGILSYSVCTVTQEETVKVPADFEASHPGLANLALTGTHWRPHHQGGIVLPHDYGTDGMAIFQWKRQS
;
A
#
# COMPACT_ATOMS: atom_id res chain seq x y z
N MET A 1 -61.90 37.03 3.10
CA MET A 1 -61.92 36.43 4.45
C MET A 1 -62.34 34.98 4.28
N ASP A 2 -61.56 33.95 4.58
CA ASP A 2 -60.20 33.90 5.14
C ASP A 2 -59.64 32.51 4.78
N GLN A 3 -58.57 32.48 3.99
CA GLN A 3 -57.76 31.29 3.76
C GLN A 3 -56.77 31.16 4.91
N ARG A 4 -57.05 30.36 5.93
CA ARG A 4 -56.04 29.97 6.94
C ARG A 4 -56.31 28.57 7.50
N SER A 5 -55.38 27.67 7.23
CA SER A 5 -54.68 26.86 8.26
C SER A 5 -54.33 25.46 7.73
N SER A 6 -53.19 25.37 7.04
CA SER A 6 -52.44 24.13 6.94
C SER A 6 -50.96 24.52 6.82
N THR A 7 -50.32 24.68 7.97
CA THR A 7 -48.88 24.89 8.06
C THR A 7 -48.41 24.36 9.41
N ARG A 8 -47.79 23.16 9.42
CA ARG A 8 -46.67 22.79 10.30
C ARG A 8 -46.37 21.29 10.24
N THR A 9 -45.62 20.89 9.21
CA THR A 9 -44.58 19.85 9.34
C THR A 9 -43.64 19.91 8.13
N ARG A 10 -42.81 20.97 8.06
CA ARG A 10 -41.57 20.88 7.27
C ARG A 10 -40.52 20.26 8.16
N HIS A 11 -40.23 18.98 7.92
CA HIS A 11 -39.00 18.36 8.38
C HIS A 11 -37.82 19.22 7.92
N ALA A 12 -37.04 19.71 8.88
CA ALA A 12 -35.77 20.35 8.63
C ALA A 12 -34.82 19.30 8.04
N ALA A 13 -34.71 19.28 6.72
CA ALA A 13 -33.60 18.63 6.04
C ALA A 13 -32.32 19.29 6.55
N ARG A 14 -31.58 18.55 7.38
CA ARG A 14 -30.30 18.95 7.94
C ARG A 14 -29.37 19.21 6.76
N ASN A 15 -29.10 20.49 6.48
CA ASN A 15 -28.26 20.94 5.38
C ASN A 15 -26.84 20.37 5.62
N VAL A 16 -26.52 19.23 5.01
CA VAL A 16 -25.18 18.63 5.10
C VAL A 16 -24.25 19.59 4.36
N LYS A 17 -23.47 20.37 5.12
CA LYS A 17 -22.56 21.36 4.57
C LYS A 17 -21.53 20.63 3.70
N LYS A 18 -21.53 20.90 2.40
CA LYS A 18 -20.53 20.35 1.47
C LYS A 18 -19.14 20.77 1.95
N LEU A 19 -18.28 19.78 2.19
CA LEU A 19 -16.91 20.00 2.64
C LEU A 19 -16.01 20.28 1.42
N ASN A 20 -15.06 21.20 1.57
CA ASN A 20 -14.00 21.40 0.59
C ASN A 20 -12.89 20.33 0.75
N SER A 21 -11.96 20.28 -0.20
CA SER A 21 -10.87 19.28 -0.22
C SER A 21 -10.05 19.25 1.09
N ARG A 22 -9.76 20.41 1.68
CA ARG A 22 -8.97 20.48 2.93
C ARG A 22 -9.75 20.03 4.14
N GLN A 23 -11.04 20.31 4.20
CA GLN A 23 -11.91 19.82 5.28
C GLN A 23 -12.02 18.31 5.25
N VAL A 24 -12.18 17.70 4.05
CA VAL A 24 -12.17 16.24 3.90
C VAL A 24 -10.81 15.67 4.30
N ALA A 25 -9.71 16.29 3.88
CA ALA A 25 -8.37 15.83 4.24
C ALA A 25 -8.10 15.89 5.76
N VAL A 26 -8.49 16.97 6.45
CA VAL A 26 -8.34 17.08 7.91
C VAL A 26 -9.19 16.03 8.63
N GLN A 27 -10.41 15.75 8.17
CA GLN A 27 -11.26 14.70 8.75
C GLN A 27 -10.55 13.33 8.68
N VAL A 28 -10.02 12.97 7.52
CA VAL A 28 -9.26 11.72 7.33
C VAL A 28 -8.00 11.69 8.20
N LEU A 29 -7.25 12.79 8.26
CA LEU A 29 -6.04 12.86 9.07
C LEU A 29 -6.33 12.70 10.56
N ILE A 30 -7.47 13.21 11.06
CA ILE A 30 -7.90 12.98 12.45
C ILE A 30 -8.15 11.50 12.71
N GLU A 31 -8.86 10.81 11.81
CA GLU A 31 -9.09 9.38 11.94
C GLU A 31 -7.77 8.59 11.95
N ILE A 32 -6.79 8.99 11.13
CA ILE A 32 -5.44 8.40 11.12
C ILE A 32 -4.69 8.67 12.44
N GLU A 33 -4.83 9.85 13.04
CA GLU A 33 -4.28 10.12 14.39
C GLU A 33 -4.85 9.17 15.45
N ASP A 34 -6.11 8.77 15.30
CA ASP A 34 -6.82 7.86 16.20
C ASP A 34 -6.61 6.37 15.85
N GLY A 35 -5.76 6.08 14.86
CA GLY A 35 -5.32 4.72 14.52
C GLY A 35 -6.01 4.09 13.30
N ALA A 36 -6.83 4.83 12.56
CA ALA A 36 -7.39 4.34 11.30
C ALA A 36 -6.31 4.15 10.23
N ARG A 37 -6.50 3.17 9.35
CA ARG A 37 -5.65 2.97 8.17
C ARG A 37 -5.92 4.06 7.14
N ALA A 38 -4.86 4.64 6.59
CA ALA A 38 -4.95 5.81 5.73
C ALA A 38 -5.76 5.54 4.46
N ASN A 39 -5.52 4.41 3.79
CA ASN A 39 -6.23 4.06 2.56
C ASN A 39 -7.73 3.80 2.79
N ASP A 40 -8.07 3.12 3.88
CA ASP A 40 -9.45 2.76 4.21
C ASP A 40 -10.26 4.01 4.59
N SER A 41 -9.71 4.84 5.49
CA SER A 41 -10.32 6.10 5.90
C SER A 41 -10.46 7.09 4.73
N LEU A 42 -9.43 7.22 3.89
CA LEU A 42 -9.46 8.06 2.69
C LEU A 42 -10.55 7.60 1.71
N ALA A 43 -10.62 6.30 1.42
CA ALA A 43 -11.63 5.75 0.51
C ALA A 43 -13.06 6.00 1.03
N ALA A 44 -13.31 5.74 2.32
CA ALA A 44 -14.59 5.97 2.96
C ALA A 44 -15.02 7.44 2.92
N ASN A 45 -14.10 8.36 3.26
CA ASN A 45 -14.38 9.80 3.25
C ASN A 45 -14.56 10.36 1.84
N LEU A 46 -13.80 9.87 0.85
CA LEU A 46 -13.99 10.25 -0.55
C LEU A 46 -15.28 9.71 -1.19
N ALA A 47 -15.82 8.61 -0.67
CA ALA A 47 -17.12 8.05 -1.09
C ALA A 47 -18.31 8.73 -0.40
N SER A 48 -18.09 9.35 0.76
CA SER A 48 -19.11 10.03 1.55
C SER A 48 -18.96 11.56 1.46
N SER A 49 -18.21 12.18 2.37
CA SER A 49 -17.98 13.62 2.46
C SER A 49 -17.40 14.25 1.19
N GLY A 50 -16.59 13.49 0.45
CA GLY A 50 -15.92 13.92 -0.79
C GLY A 50 -16.63 13.51 -2.09
N ARG A 51 -17.86 12.97 -2.03
CA ARG A 51 -18.56 12.42 -3.20
C ARG A 51 -18.79 13.43 -4.33
N ASP A 52 -18.99 14.70 -3.97
CA ASP A 52 -19.30 15.79 -4.91
C ASP A 52 -18.03 16.53 -5.40
N LEU A 53 -16.84 16.10 -4.95
CA LEU A 53 -15.57 16.72 -5.35
C LEU A 53 -15.19 16.33 -6.78
N SER A 54 -14.61 17.28 -7.52
CA SER A 54 -14.07 17.02 -8.85
C SER A 54 -12.95 15.97 -8.80
N ARG A 55 -12.62 15.32 -9.92
CA ARG A 55 -11.48 14.38 -9.98
C ARG A 55 -10.17 15.03 -9.53
N ARG A 56 -9.97 16.32 -9.88
CA ARG A 56 -8.81 17.12 -9.47
C ARG A 56 -8.79 17.32 -7.96
N ASP A 57 -9.93 17.66 -7.37
CA ASP A 57 -10.06 17.87 -5.93
C ASP A 57 -9.86 16.58 -5.14
N ARG A 58 -10.42 15.46 -5.60
CA ARG A 58 -10.20 14.15 -4.98
C ARG A 58 -8.72 13.76 -5.03
N ALA A 59 -8.03 14.02 -6.14
CA ALA A 59 -6.58 13.81 -6.23
C ALA A 59 -5.81 14.71 -5.24
N PHE A 60 -6.26 15.95 -5.04
CA PHE A 60 -5.67 16.86 -4.06
C PHE A 60 -5.92 16.41 -2.62
N VAL A 61 -7.11 15.90 -2.27
CA VAL A 61 -7.38 15.27 -0.96
C VAL A 61 -6.43 14.10 -0.73
N THR A 62 -6.28 13.22 -1.73
CA THR A 62 -5.35 12.08 -1.65
C THR A 62 -3.92 12.55 -1.40
N GLU A 63 -3.44 13.57 -2.11
CA GLU A 63 -2.10 14.12 -1.88
C GLU A 63 -1.95 14.69 -0.48
N LEU A 64 -2.91 15.51 -0.01
CA LEU A 64 -2.88 16.07 1.34
C LEU A 64 -2.82 14.99 2.42
N VAL A 65 -3.65 13.95 2.32
CA VAL A 65 -3.69 12.87 3.32
C VAL A 65 -2.43 12.01 3.25
N GLN A 66 -2.09 11.50 2.07
CA GLN A 66 -0.99 10.56 1.89
C GLN A 66 0.36 11.25 2.10
N GLY A 67 0.55 12.44 1.56
CA GLY A 67 1.78 13.22 1.71
C GLY A 67 2.01 13.68 3.15
N THR A 68 0.97 14.14 3.85
CA THR A 68 1.07 14.50 5.27
C THR A 68 1.42 13.28 6.13
N THR A 69 0.77 12.14 5.87
CA THR A 69 1.04 10.89 6.59
C THR A 69 2.46 10.38 6.31
N ARG A 70 2.91 10.42 5.06
CA ARG A 70 4.26 9.99 4.64
C ARG A 70 5.34 10.84 5.30
N MET A 71 5.16 12.15 5.32
CA MET A 71 6.13 13.13 5.82
C MET A 71 5.98 13.43 7.32
N ARG A 72 5.19 12.64 8.06
CA ARG A 72 4.84 12.87 9.47
C ARG A 72 6.05 13.18 10.36
N ARG A 73 7.12 12.39 10.31
CA ARG A 73 8.30 12.57 11.19
C ARG A 73 9.07 13.84 10.84
N ALA A 74 9.26 14.12 9.54
CA ALA A 74 9.92 15.34 9.09
C ALA A 74 9.10 16.58 9.49
N ILE A 75 7.78 16.54 9.28
CA ILE A 75 6.85 17.60 9.65
C ILE A 75 6.87 17.85 11.16
N ASP A 76 6.77 16.80 11.96
CA ASP A 76 6.78 16.92 13.42
C ASP A 76 8.08 17.54 13.92
N TYR A 77 9.22 17.13 13.36
CA TYR A 77 10.52 17.71 13.70
C TYR A 77 10.57 19.22 13.45
N VAL A 78 10.02 19.69 12.31
CA VAL A 78 9.99 21.12 11.96
C VAL A 78 9.03 21.91 12.86
N VAL A 79 7.89 21.32 13.22
CA VAL A 79 6.85 22.00 14.01
C VAL A 79 7.22 22.07 15.49
N GLN A 80 7.88 21.03 16.02
CA GLN A 80 8.13 20.84 17.45
C GLN A 80 8.75 22.05 18.18
N PRO A 81 9.76 22.77 17.64
CA PRO A 81 10.36 23.92 18.30
C PRO A 81 9.39 25.08 18.58
N PHE A 82 8.26 25.12 17.89
CA PHE A 82 7.25 26.18 18.03
C PHE A 82 6.09 25.79 18.96
N LEU A 83 6.12 24.57 19.51
CA LEU A 83 5.10 24.06 20.41
C LEU A 83 5.56 24.10 21.87
N ARG A 84 4.68 24.52 22.77
CA ARG A 84 4.92 24.55 24.23
C ARG A 84 4.17 23.47 25.01
N ARG A 85 3.23 22.79 24.36
CA ARG A 85 2.36 21.79 24.97
C ARG A 85 1.98 20.73 23.93
N LYS A 86 1.51 19.59 24.42
CA LYS A 86 0.90 18.56 23.58
C LYS A 86 -0.36 19.12 22.89
N LEU A 87 -0.57 18.72 21.64
CA LEU A 87 -1.71 19.14 20.82
C LEU A 87 -2.81 18.09 20.85
N ASP A 88 -4.05 18.56 20.83
CA ASP A 88 -5.21 17.74 20.55
C ASP A 88 -5.13 17.17 19.10
N PRO A 89 -5.69 15.97 18.81
CA PRO A 89 -5.57 15.32 17.51
C PRO A 89 -6.00 16.19 16.32
N ASP A 90 -7.11 16.93 16.45
CA ASP A 90 -7.63 17.85 15.44
C ASP A 90 -6.69 19.02 15.11
N VAL A 91 -6.06 19.62 16.13
CA VAL A 91 -5.07 20.69 15.95
C VAL A 91 -3.80 20.14 15.31
N ARG A 92 -3.37 18.95 15.73
CA ARG A 92 -2.18 18.28 15.19
C ARG A 92 -2.36 17.92 13.71
N ALA A 93 -3.52 17.36 13.35
CA ALA A 93 -3.87 17.06 11.95
C ALA A 93 -3.81 18.31 11.06
N ALA A 94 -4.42 19.42 11.51
CA ALA A 94 -4.41 20.69 10.78
C ALA A 94 -2.97 21.25 10.63
N LEU A 95 -2.18 21.27 11.70
CA LEU A 95 -0.78 21.73 11.64
C LEU A 95 0.08 20.88 10.73
N ARG A 96 -0.07 19.55 10.78
CA ARG A 96 0.68 18.64 9.92
C ARG A 96 0.33 18.88 8.45
N MET A 97 -0.97 18.98 8.12
CA MET A 97 -1.43 19.28 6.75
C MET A 97 -0.93 20.65 6.25
N GLY A 98 -1.01 21.69 7.09
CA GLY A 98 -0.49 23.02 6.75
C GLY A 98 1.01 23.03 6.49
N THR A 99 1.76 22.32 7.33
CA THR A 99 3.22 22.19 7.18
C THR A 99 3.58 21.40 5.93
N HIS A 100 2.81 20.36 5.60
CA HIS A 100 2.99 19.60 4.38
C HIS A 100 2.81 20.48 3.13
N GLN A 101 1.76 21.31 3.10
CA GLN A 101 1.52 22.26 2.01
C GLN A 101 2.68 23.25 1.82
N LEU A 102 3.25 23.77 2.92
CA LEU A 102 4.38 24.70 2.90
C LEU A 102 5.67 24.05 2.39
N LEU A 103 6.01 22.88 2.91
CA LEU A 103 7.34 22.30 2.71
C LEU A 103 7.44 21.35 1.51
N HIS A 104 6.32 20.74 1.08
CA HIS A 104 6.36 19.64 0.11
C HIS A 104 5.52 19.92 -1.14
N LEU A 105 4.46 20.72 -1.05
CA LEU A 105 3.58 21.02 -2.19
C LEU A 105 3.92 22.35 -2.89
N GLY A 106 4.89 23.11 -2.38
CA GLY A 106 5.26 24.42 -2.95
C GLY A 106 4.12 25.44 -2.92
N THR A 107 3.14 25.27 -2.02
CA THR A 107 2.00 26.18 -1.92
C THR A 107 2.49 27.54 -1.38
N PRO A 108 2.10 28.69 -1.97
CA PRO A 108 2.50 29.99 -1.47
C PRO A 108 2.21 30.15 0.03
N PRO A 109 3.14 30.69 0.85
CA PRO A 109 2.99 30.70 2.30
C PRO A 109 1.68 31.31 2.81
N HIS A 110 1.25 32.44 2.23
CA HIS A 110 0.01 33.10 2.63
C HIS A 110 -1.23 32.21 2.37
N ALA A 111 -1.26 31.49 1.25
CA ALA A 111 -2.35 30.60 0.88
C ALA A 111 -2.37 29.35 1.77
N ALA A 112 -1.21 28.69 1.95
CA ALA A 112 -1.11 27.52 2.82
C ALA A 112 -1.52 27.84 4.27
N VAL A 113 -1.11 29.00 4.79
CA VAL A 113 -1.48 29.44 6.14
C VAL A 113 -2.98 29.74 6.23
N ASN A 114 -3.51 30.62 5.37
CA ASN A 114 -4.92 31.04 5.44
C ASN A 114 -5.87 29.85 5.24
N ASP A 115 -5.64 29.05 4.20
CA ASP A 115 -6.51 27.91 3.88
C ASP A 115 -6.49 26.84 4.99
N THR A 116 -5.35 26.68 5.68
CA THR A 116 -5.25 25.74 6.81
C THR A 116 -5.93 26.29 8.06
N VAL A 117 -5.81 27.60 8.31
CA VAL A 117 -6.48 28.27 9.44
C VAL A 117 -8.00 28.20 9.31
N ASP A 118 -8.52 28.31 8.09
CA ASP A 118 -9.95 28.23 7.79
C ASP A 118 -10.57 26.86 8.09
N VAL A 119 -9.78 25.79 8.00
CA VAL A 119 -10.21 24.42 8.32
C VAL A 119 -9.77 23.95 9.70
N ALA A 120 -8.94 24.73 10.40
CA ALA A 120 -8.51 24.44 11.74
C ALA A 120 -9.66 24.64 12.75
N PRO A 121 -9.62 23.95 13.91
CA PRO A 121 -10.57 24.20 14.98
C PRO A 121 -10.50 25.66 15.44
N ARG A 122 -11.66 26.33 15.57
CA ARG A 122 -11.74 27.76 15.94
C ARG A 122 -10.93 28.14 17.18
N ARG A 123 -10.93 27.26 18.20
CA ARG A 123 -10.16 27.46 19.45
C ARG A 123 -8.63 27.52 19.25
N ALA A 124 -8.14 27.03 18.12
CA ALA A 124 -6.72 26.89 17.82
C ALA A 124 -6.28 27.66 16.55
N SER A 125 -7.18 28.37 15.85
CA SER A 125 -6.87 29.11 14.63
C SER A 125 -5.69 30.07 14.79
N GLY A 126 -5.61 30.79 15.92
CA GLY A 126 -4.48 31.69 16.23
C GLY A 126 -3.15 30.95 16.41
N LEU A 127 -3.16 29.79 17.06
CA LEU A 127 -1.99 28.93 17.23
C LEU A 127 -1.52 28.39 15.87
N VAL A 128 -2.45 27.85 15.07
CA VAL A 128 -2.15 27.31 13.73
C VAL A 128 -1.53 28.38 12.84
N ASN A 129 -2.14 29.56 12.78
CA ASN A 129 -1.61 30.70 12.02
C ASN A 129 -0.19 31.08 12.48
N ALA A 130 0.02 31.23 13.80
CA ALA A 130 1.31 31.65 14.35
C ALA A 130 2.42 30.61 14.09
N VAL A 131 2.13 29.33 14.25
CA VAL A 131 3.09 28.25 14.02
C VAL A 131 3.44 28.13 12.54
N LEU A 132 2.45 28.08 11.64
CA LEU A 132 2.70 27.92 10.21
C LEU A 132 3.48 29.11 9.62
N ARG A 133 3.26 30.34 10.12
CA ARG A 133 4.06 31.50 9.73
C ARG A 133 5.54 31.35 10.12
N LYS A 134 5.83 30.78 11.31
CA LYS A 134 7.21 30.50 11.74
C LYS A 134 7.84 29.37 10.93
N VAL A 135 7.06 28.33 10.62
CA VAL A 135 7.50 27.22 9.76
C VAL A 135 7.86 27.73 8.37
N ALA A 136 7.04 28.62 7.78
CA ALA A 136 7.28 29.17 6.45
C ALA A 136 8.59 29.96 6.30
N SER A 137 9.14 30.48 7.41
CA SER A 137 10.43 31.19 7.45
C SER A 137 11.56 30.39 8.11
N ALA A 138 11.31 29.16 8.53
CA ALA A 138 12.29 28.35 9.24
C ALA A 138 13.35 27.78 8.29
N ASN A 139 14.63 27.99 8.63
CA ASN A 139 15.73 27.27 7.99
C ASN A 139 16.06 26.01 8.80
N THR A 140 15.46 24.88 8.42
CA THR A 140 15.55 23.64 9.20
C THR A 140 16.90 22.94 8.96
N GLN A 141 17.67 22.78 10.03
CA GLN A 141 18.82 21.87 10.05
C GLN A 141 18.36 20.46 10.41
N TRP A 142 18.63 19.50 9.54
CA TRP A 142 18.24 18.12 9.72
C TRP A 142 19.32 17.36 10.51
N PRO A 143 18.95 16.64 11.59
CA PRO A 143 19.91 15.96 12.45
C PRO A 143 20.44 14.67 11.82
N ASN A 144 19.62 14.04 10.97
CA ASN A 144 19.98 12.86 10.19
C ASN A 144 19.04 12.72 8.99
N GLU A 145 19.36 11.79 8.09
CA GLU A 145 18.57 11.54 6.88
C GLU A 145 17.25 10.83 7.15
N ALA A 146 17.19 9.96 8.17
CA ALA A 146 15.96 9.27 8.55
C ALA A 146 14.83 10.24 8.93
N ILE A 147 15.16 11.28 9.72
CA ILE A 147 14.23 12.36 10.07
C ILE A 147 13.90 13.20 8.83
N ARG A 148 14.92 13.60 8.05
CA ARG A 148 14.73 14.42 6.84
C ARG A 148 13.78 13.78 5.83
N HIS A 149 13.93 12.48 5.60
CA HIS A 149 13.13 11.72 4.65
C HIS A 149 11.91 11.03 5.30
N SER A 150 11.64 11.32 6.57
CA SER A 150 10.46 10.85 7.29
C SER A 150 10.30 9.32 7.32
N TYR A 151 11.32 8.63 7.80
CA TYR A 151 11.29 7.20 8.11
C TYR A 151 11.60 6.98 9.60
N PRO A 152 11.11 5.91 10.24
CA PRO A 152 11.67 5.44 11.51
C PRO A 152 13.15 5.07 11.34
N ASP A 153 13.94 5.22 12.41
CA ASP A 153 15.39 4.93 12.37
C ASP A 153 15.66 3.48 11.97
N TRP A 154 14.95 2.52 12.54
CA TRP A 154 15.14 1.11 12.23
C TRP A 154 14.85 0.76 10.75
N ILE A 155 13.87 1.40 10.11
CA ILE A 155 13.61 1.18 8.67
C ILE A 155 14.76 1.76 7.85
N TRP A 156 15.21 2.97 8.22
CA TRP A 156 16.34 3.60 7.54
C TRP A 156 17.59 2.73 7.63
N GLU A 157 17.96 2.34 8.84
CA GLU A 157 19.12 1.50 9.14
C GLU A 157 19.02 0.13 8.44
N LEU A 158 17.85 -0.51 8.44
CA LEU A 158 17.64 -1.77 7.71
C LEU A 158 17.99 -1.65 6.23
N PHE A 159 17.52 -0.60 5.55
CA PHE A 159 17.80 -0.40 4.12
C PHE A 159 19.27 -0.08 3.87
N ILE A 160 19.88 0.77 4.71
CA ILE A 160 21.31 1.10 4.58
C ILE A 160 22.17 -0.14 4.79
N ASN A 161 21.89 -0.93 5.83
CA ASN A 161 22.65 -2.15 6.14
C ASN A 161 22.48 -3.23 5.07
N THR A 162 21.31 -3.30 4.45
CA THR A 162 21.01 -4.34 3.44
C THR A 162 21.51 -3.97 2.06
N TRP A 163 21.34 -2.71 1.64
CA TRP A 163 21.49 -2.29 0.25
C TRP A 163 22.43 -1.08 0.07
N GLY A 164 23.02 -0.55 1.14
CA GLY A 164 23.92 0.60 1.08
C GLY A 164 23.29 1.82 0.40
N GLN A 165 23.93 2.30 -0.67
CA GLN A 165 23.45 3.46 -1.44
C GLN A 165 22.13 3.18 -2.16
N ASP A 166 21.91 1.96 -2.64
CA ASP A 166 20.65 1.56 -3.28
C ASP A 166 19.50 1.56 -2.26
N GLY A 167 19.81 1.22 -1.00
CA GLY A 167 18.86 1.30 0.12
C GLY A 167 18.44 2.75 0.39
N ARG A 168 19.41 3.65 0.46
CA ARG A 168 19.18 5.09 0.59
C ARG A 168 18.34 5.62 -0.58
N ALA A 169 18.72 5.29 -1.82
CA ALA A 169 18.01 5.71 -3.03
C ALA A 169 16.55 5.23 -3.03
N SER A 170 16.32 3.98 -2.62
CA SER A 170 14.99 3.38 -2.51
C SER A 170 14.08 4.12 -1.53
N LEU A 171 14.57 4.46 -0.34
CA LEU A 171 13.82 5.21 0.65
C LEU A 171 13.48 6.62 0.15
N ILE A 172 14.41 7.28 -0.52
CA ILE A 172 14.17 8.60 -1.11
C ILE A 172 13.14 8.51 -2.24
N ALA A 173 13.26 7.54 -3.14
CA ALA A 173 12.34 7.31 -4.25
C ALA A 173 10.90 7.07 -3.74
N MET A 174 10.74 6.27 -2.68
CA MET A 174 9.43 6.01 -2.09
C MET A 174 8.76 7.23 -1.44
N ASN A 175 9.44 8.38 -1.29
CA ASN A 175 8.77 9.62 -0.92
C ASN A 175 7.98 10.26 -2.08
N SER A 176 8.23 9.81 -3.31
CA SER A 176 7.52 10.14 -4.54
C SER A 176 6.83 8.88 -5.09
N PRO A 177 5.63 8.54 -4.61
CA PRO A 177 5.00 7.26 -4.93
C PRO A 177 4.74 7.08 -6.42
N GLU A 178 4.84 5.83 -6.88
CA GLU A 178 4.42 5.44 -8.22
C GLU A 178 2.97 5.87 -8.49
N ARG A 179 2.73 6.40 -9.69
CA ARG A 179 1.40 6.73 -10.21
C ARG A 179 1.10 5.81 -11.39
N PRO A 180 0.66 4.57 -11.13
CA PRO A 180 0.46 3.59 -12.19
C PRO A 180 -0.61 4.05 -13.18
N SER A 181 -0.34 3.82 -14.47
CA SER A 181 -1.35 3.94 -15.53
C SER A 181 -2.42 2.85 -15.37
N ALA A 182 -3.59 3.01 -15.96
CA ALA A 182 -4.53 1.89 -16.03
C ALA A 182 -4.00 0.81 -16.99
N ARG A 183 -4.24 -0.47 -16.68
CA ARG A 183 -4.13 -1.57 -17.65
C ARG A 183 -5.15 -1.35 -18.79
N PRO A 184 -5.02 -2.06 -19.93
CA PRO A 184 -6.00 -1.95 -21.03
C PRO A 184 -7.45 -2.21 -20.61
N ASP A 185 -7.67 -3.08 -19.60
CA ASP A 185 -8.97 -3.38 -19.01
C ASP A 185 -9.45 -2.34 -17.98
N GLY A 186 -8.67 -1.29 -17.72
CA GLY A 186 -8.98 -0.21 -16.80
C GLY A 186 -8.53 -0.42 -15.35
N TYR A 187 -8.04 -1.60 -14.97
CA TYR A 187 -7.59 -1.84 -13.59
C TYR A 187 -6.26 -1.13 -13.31
N ILE A 188 -6.11 -0.53 -12.13
CA ILE A 188 -4.92 0.21 -11.73
C ILE A 188 -4.13 -0.60 -10.69
N GLN A 189 -2.89 -0.92 -11.03
CA GLN A 189 -1.95 -1.66 -10.18
C GLN A 189 -0.53 -1.14 -10.36
N GLY A 190 0.28 -1.14 -9.30
CA GLY A 190 1.71 -0.82 -9.42
C GLY A 190 2.43 -1.75 -10.40
N GLN A 191 3.37 -1.20 -11.17
CA GLN A 191 4.04 -1.89 -12.27
C GLN A 191 4.80 -3.14 -11.81
N ALA A 192 5.50 -3.07 -10.67
CA ALA A 192 6.22 -4.21 -10.12
C ALA A 192 5.32 -5.41 -9.78
N SER A 193 4.06 -5.17 -9.43
CA SER A 193 3.10 -6.26 -9.22
C SER A 193 2.58 -6.87 -10.52
N ARG A 194 2.59 -6.13 -11.64
CA ARG A 194 2.20 -6.67 -12.96
C ARG A 194 3.27 -7.60 -13.50
N TRP A 195 4.53 -7.20 -13.35
CA TRP A 195 5.67 -8.03 -13.72
C TRP A 195 5.64 -9.40 -13.05
N VAL A 196 5.13 -9.51 -11.82
CA VAL A 196 4.92 -10.81 -11.17
C VAL A 196 3.95 -11.70 -11.95
N SER A 197 2.81 -11.14 -12.39
CA SER A 197 1.85 -11.88 -13.21
C SER A 197 2.43 -12.24 -14.58
N ASP A 198 3.19 -11.33 -15.19
CA ASP A 198 3.87 -11.57 -16.47
C ASP A 198 4.87 -12.75 -16.37
N GLU A 199 5.67 -12.80 -15.29
CA GLU A 199 6.57 -13.95 -15.04
C GLU A 199 5.82 -15.24 -14.75
N ALA A 200 4.74 -15.18 -13.95
CA ALA A 200 3.93 -16.36 -13.64
C ALA A 200 3.32 -16.98 -14.92
N ASP A 201 2.88 -16.13 -15.84
CA ASP A 201 2.39 -16.52 -17.16
C ASP A 201 3.51 -17.10 -18.03
N ALA A 202 4.67 -16.46 -18.08
CA ALA A 202 5.81 -16.89 -18.88
C ALA A 202 6.36 -18.26 -18.43
N ALA A 203 6.40 -18.51 -17.12
CA ALA A 203 6.90 -19.76 -16.55
C ALA A 203 6.02 -20.99 -16.86
N SER A 204 4.74 -20.77 -17.22
CA SER A 204 3.81 -21.83 -17.61
C SER A 204 3.05 -21.48 -18.89
N ALA A 205 3.77 -21.49 -20.01
CA ALA A 205 3.19 -21.15 -21.32
C ALA A 205 2.01 -22.05 -21.75
N LYS A 206 1.90 -23.27 -21.22
CA LYS A 206 0.78 -24.19 -21.49
C LYS A 206 -0.49 -23.84 -20.69
N GLY A 207 -0.36 -23.03 -19.64
CA GLY A 207 -1.46 -22.67 -18.75
C GLY A 207 -2.05 -23.88 -18.01
N GLY A 208 -3.38 -23.94 -17.93
CA GLY A 208 -4.12 -24.98 -17.22
C GLY A 208 -4.78 -24.45 -15.95
N SER A 209 -4.62 -25.16 -14.84
CA SER A 209 -5.19 -24.82 -13.54
C SER A 209 -4.18 -24.09 -12.63
N MET A 210 -4.57 -22.97 -12.04
CA MET A 210 -3.75 -22.21 -11.10
C MET A 210 -4.51 -21.78 -9.85
N VAL A 211 -3.83 -21.84 -8.70
CA VAL A 211 -4.29 -21.25 -7.43
C VAL A 211 -3.43 -20.04 -7.08
N ASP A 212 -4.05 -18.89 -6.84
CA ASP A 212 -3.44 -17.75 -6.14
C ASP A 212 -3.79 -17.87 -4.65
N LEU A 213 -2.80 -18.21 -3.81
CA LEU A 213 -3.03 -18.56 -2.40
C LEU A 213 -3.36 -17.35 -1.52
N CYS A 214 -3.03 -16.13 -1.94
CA CYS A 214 -3.15 -14.90 -1.17
C CYS A 214 -3.65 -13.75 -2.05
N ALA A 215 -4.82 -13.96 -2.66
CA ALA A 215 -5.22 -13.22 -3.84
C ALA A 215 -5.68 -11.78 -3.58
N ALA A 216 -6.27 -11.45 -2.41
CA ALA A 216 -6.92 -10.14 -2.25
C ALA A 216 -5.90 -8.98 -2.21
N PRO A 217 -6.14 -7.88 -2.97
CA PRO A 217 -7.42 -7.47 -3.55
C PRO A 217 -7.72 -8.00 -4.97
N GLY A 218 -6.84 -8.82 -5.55
CA GLY A 218 -7.08 -9.52 -6.82
C GLY A 218 -6.24 -9.03 -7.98
N GLY A 219 -5.41 -7.98 -7.79
CA GLY A 219 -4.70 -7.35 -8.89
C GLY A 219 -3.83 -8.31 -9.70
N LYS A 220 -3.04 -9.15 -9.02
CA LYS A 220 -2.19 -10.15 -9.69
C LYS A 220 -3.03 -11.26 -10.34
N THR A 221 -4.03 -11.78 -9.62
CA THR A 221 -4.96 -12.78 -10.15
C THR A 221 -5.64 -12.32 -11.44
N THR A 222 -6.12 -11.07 -11.47
CA THR A 222 -6.80 -10.49 -12.64
C THR A 222 -5.85 -10.11 -13.78
N ALA A 223 -4.55 -10.13 -13.54
CA ALA A 223 -3.53 -9.88 -14.55
C ALA A 223 -2.98 -11.14 -15.22
N LEU A 224 -3.30 -12.32 -14.69
CA LEU A 224 -2.95 -13.60 -15.32
C LEU A 224 -3.63 -13.77 -16.68
N GLY A 225 -2.91 -14.35 -17.63
CA GLY A 225 -3.28 -14.48 -19.03
C GLY A 225 -4.33 -15.56 -19.32
N SER A 226 -4.90 -15.56 -20.53
CA SER A 226 -6.01 -16.45 -20.91
C SER A 226 -5.65 -17.94 -21.01
N GLN A 227 -4.38 -18.32 -20.91
CA GLN A 227 -3.94 -19.72 -20.90
C GLN A 227 -4.42 -20.50 -19.67
N TRP A 228 -4.76 -19.80 -18.58
CA TRP A 228 -5.31 -20.41 -17.37
C TRP A 228 -6.80 -20.69 -17.53
N SER A 229 -7.13 -21.95 -17.83
CA SER A 229 -8.51 -22.43 -18.01
C SER A 229 -9.27 -22.57 -16.69
N SER A 230 -8.58 -22.65 -15.56
CA SER A 230 -9.20 -22.69 -14.23
C SER A 230 -8.36 -21.89 -13.24
N LEU A 231 -8.91 -20.78 -12.77
CA LEU A 231 -8.27 -19.91 -11.78
C LEU A 231 -9.03 -19.97 -10.46
N TYR A 232 -8.27 -20.12 -9.37
CA TYR A 232 -8.79 -20.09 -8.01
C TYR A 232 -8.08 -18.99 -7.23
N ALA A 233 -8.84 -18.10 -6.61
CA ALA A 233 -8.36 -16.97 -5.84
C ALA A 233 -8.69 -17.18 -4.36
N ASN A 234 -7.69 -17.52 -3.55
CA ASN A 234 -7.86 -17.80 -2.13
C ASN A 234 -7.64 -16.54 -1.28
N GLU A 235 -8.52 -16.30 -0.31
CA GLU A 235 -8.36 -15.25 0.71
C GLU A 235 -8.93 -15.71 2.05
N ILE A 236 -8.16 -15.54 3.13
CA ILE A 236 -8.54 -15.97 4.47
C ILE A 236 -9.62 -15.08 5.10
N ASP A 237 -9.57 -13.77 4.82
CA ASP A 237 -10.47 -12.80 5.43
C ASP A 237 -11.77 -12.64 4.62
N PRO A 238 -12.96 -12.92 5.20
CA PRO A 238 -14.22 -12.84 4.47
C PRO A 238 -14.55 -11.45 3.90
N THR A 239 -14.11 -10.37 4.56
CA THR A 239 -14.34 -8.99 4.11
C THR A 239 -13.47 -8.66 2.91
N ARG A 240 -12.18 -9.03 2.93
CA ARG A 240 -11.27 -8.91 1.79
C ARG A 240 -11.72 -9.81 0.64
N ALA A 241 -12.23 -11.00 0.93
CA ALA A 241 -12.77 -11.92 -0.07
C ALA A 241 -14.00 -11.33 -0.79
N LYS A 242 -14.83 -10.53 -0.11
CA LYS A 242 -15.91 -9.78 -0.76
C LYS A 242 -15.36 -8.79 -1.80
N ASN A 243 -14.37 -7.98 -1.43
CA ASN A 243 -13.74 -7.01 -2.35
C ASN A 243 -13.01 -7.72 -3.51
N LEU A 244 -12.41 -8.86 -3.24
CA LEU A 244 -11.78 -9.73 -4.24
C LEU A 244 -12.82 -10.24 -5.25
N ARG A 245 -14.00 -10.70 -4.80
CA ARG A 245 -15.10 -11.11 -5.70
C ARG A 245 -15.55 -9.96 -6.61
N GLU A 246 -15.72 -8.76 -6.06
CA GLU A 246 -16.10 -7.57 -6.85
C GLU A 246 -15.03 -7.19 -7.89
N THR A 247 -13.76 -7.42 -7.57
CA THR A 247 -12.64 -7.18 -8.50
C THR A 247 -12.63 -8.24 -9.60
N ILE A 248 -12.72 -9.52 -9.22
CA ILE A 248 -12.75 -10.65 -10.16
C ILE A 248 -13.94 -10.57 -11.12
N SER A 249 -15.14 -10.25 -10.63
CA SER A 249 -16.33 -10.16 -11.49
C SER A 249 -16.23 -9.05 -12.55
N ARG A 250 -15.31 -8.08 -12.37
CA ARG A 250 -15.10 -6.98 -13.31
C ARG A 250 -13.96 -7.22 -14.29
N PHE A 251 -12.88 -7.86 -13.83
CA PHE A 251 -11.63 -7.93 -14.59
C PHE A 251 -11.20 -9.36 -14.97
N ARG A 252 -11.78 -10.40 -14.37
CA ARG A 252 -11.42 -11.81 -14.64
C ARG A 252 -12.55 -12.78 -14.30
N GLU A 253 -13.71 -12.57 -14.95
CA GLU A 253 -14.90 -13.42 -14.77
C GLU A 253 -14.56 -14.90 -15.00
N GLY A 254 -15.19 -15.79 -14.23
CA GLY A 254 -14.91 -17.23 -14.25
C GLY A 254 -13.84 -17.69 -13.24
N THR A 255 -13.13 -16.77 -12.58
CA THR A 255 -12.23 -17.13 -11.46
C THR A 255 -13.04 -17.49 -10.21
N ALA A 256 -12.79 -18.65 -9.61
CA ALA A 256 -13.46 -19.09 -8.39
C ALA A 256 -12.79 -18.46 -7.16
N VAL A 257 -13.57 -17.76 -6.32
CA VAL A 257 -13.07 -17.21 -5.04
C VAL A 257 -13.29 -18.20 -3.92
N VAL A 258 -12.20 -18.62 -3.29
CA VAL A 258 -12.17 -19.55 -2.16
C VAL A 258 -11.86 -18.77 -0.88
N ILE A 259 -12.65 -18.98 0.17
CA ILE A 259 -12.36 -18.42 1.49
C ILE A 259 -11.71 -19.50 2.33
N GLY A 260 -10.44 -19.34 2.65
CA GLY A 260 -9.67 -20.35 3.37
C GLY A 260 -8.29 -19.87 3.80
N ASP A 261 -7.74 -20.54 4.82
CA ASP A 261 -6.36 -20.34 5.23
C ASP A 261 -5.43 -20.87 4.12
N GLY A 262 -4.65 -19.98 3.50
CA GLY A 262 -3.73 -20.35 2.43
C GLY A 262 -2.62 -21.30 2.86
N THR A 263 -2.38 -21.46 4.17
CA THR A 263 -1.41 -22.44 4.70
C THR A 263 -2.01 -23.85 4.83
N LYS A 264 -3.32 -23.98 4.66
CA LYS A 264 -4.11 -25.22 4.70
C LYS A 264 -5.29 -25.11 3.74
N ALA A 265 -4.99 -24.82 2.49
CA ALA A 265 -5.97 -24.50 1.48
C ALA A 265 -6.84 -25.74 1.16
N PRO A 266 -8.16 -25.57 0.94
CA PRO A 266 -9.10 -26.69 0.82
C PRO A 266 -9.08 -27.33 -0.59
N PHE A 267 -7.88 -27.65 -1.08
CA PHE A 267 -7.64 -28.30 -2.36
C PHE A 267 -6.94 -29.65 -2.15
N ALA A 268 -7.17 -30.60 -3.05
CA ALA A 268 -6.52 -31.91 -3.01
C ALA A 268 -5.01 -31.82 -3.34
N ASP A 269 -4.25 -32.82 -2.92
CA ASP A 269 -2.83 -32.94 -3.25
C ASP A 269 -2.63 -33.06 -4.77
N GLY A 270 -1.61 -32.39 -5.31
CA GLY A 270 -1.26 -32.49 -6.72
C GLY A 270 -2.41 -32.18 -7.67
N CYS A 271 -3.27 -31.23 -7.33
CA CYS A 271 -4.48 -30.97 -8.10
C CYS A 271 -4.32 -29.88 -9.17
N VAL A 272 -3.28 -29.04 -9.09
CA VAL A 272 -3.09 -27.90 -10.00
C VAL A 272 -1.76 -27.90 -10.75
N ASP A 273 -1.74 -27.20 -11.89
CA ASP A 273 -0.59 -27.08 -12.78
C ASP A 273 0.34 -25.94 -12.35
N ALA A 274 -0.19 -24.92 -11.65
CA ALA A 274 0.61 -23.85 -11.07
C ALA A 274 0.03 -23.28 -9.77
N VAL A 275 0.89 -22.64 -8.97
CA VAL A 275 0.50 -21.89 -7.78
C VAL A 275 1.23 -20.55 -7.76
N LEU A 276 0.49 -19.46 -7.55
CA LEU A 276 1.02 -18.14 -7.22
C LEU A 276 0.88 -17.90 -5.72
N VAL A 277 1.99 -17.54 -5.09
CA VAL A 277 2.05 -17.13 -3.68
C VAL A 277 2.48 -15.67 -3.64
N ASP A 278 1.51 -14.75 -3.71
CA ASP A 278 1.71 -13.32 -3.39
C ASP A 278 1.66 -13.14 -1.87
N ALA A 279 2.78 -13.47 -1.21
CA ALA A 279 2.72 -13.74 0.21
C ALA A 279 2.49 -12.46 1.04
N PRO A 280 1.74 -12.55 2.16
CA PRO A 280 1.75 -11.51 3.17
C PRO A 280 3.18 -11.28 3.64
N CYS A 281 3.64 -10.05 3.52
CA CYS A 281 5.02 -9.65 3.79
C CYS A 281 5.06 -8.32 4.54
N SER A 282 6.26 -7.89 4.93
CA SER A 282 6.43 -6.62 5.63
C SER A 282 6.03 -5.42 4.77
N GLY A 283 6.04 -5.57 3.44
CA GLY A 283 5.63 -4.50 2.53
C GLY A 283 6.59 -3.30 2.54
N LEU A 284 7.82 -3.47 3.03
CA LEU A 284 8.80 -2.38 3.13
C LEU A 284 9.26 -1.88 1.76
N GLY A 285 9.09 -2.67 0.70
CA GLY A 285 9.31 -2.24 -0.68
C GLY A 285 8.20 -1.32 -1.23
N ALA A 286 7.04 -1.26 -0.57
CA ALA A 286 5.86 -0.54 -1.06
C ALA A 286 5.45 0.66 -0.18
N LEU A 287 6.38 1.21 0.62
CA LEU A 287 6.10 2.31 1.56
C LEU A 287 5.73 3.64 0.90
N GLY A 288 5.92 3.77 -0.43
CA GLY A 288 5.47 4.95 -1.16
C GLY A 288 3.97 4.99 -1.32
N ARG A 289 3.37 3.89 -1.81
CA ARG A 289 1.92 3.76 -2.00
C ARG A 289 1.16 3.46 -0.70
N ARG A 290 1.86 3.01 0.36
CA ARG A 290 1.31 2.77 1.70
C ARG A 290 1.94 3.75 2.70
N SER A 291 1.50 5.01 2.67
CA SER A 291 2.14 6.09 3.43
C SER A 291 2.13 5.88 4.96
N ASP A 292 1.13 5.18 5.49
CA ASP A 292 0.98 4.86 6.91
C ASP A 292 1.72 3.61 7.35
N ALA A 293 2.09 2.72 6.42
CA ALA A 293 2.73 1.45 6.73
C ALA A 293 4.06 1.62 7.48
N ARG A 294 4.85 2.65 7.14
CA ARG A 294 6.11 2.97 7.82
C ARG A 294 5.94 3.29 9.31
N TRP A 295 4.72 3.52 9.78
CA TRP A 295 4.40 3.86 11.17
C TRP A 295 3.71 2.74 11.94
N GLN A 296 3.21 1.73 11.24
CA GLN A 296 2.43 0.63 11.81
C GLN A 296 3.25 -0.66 11.88
N ILE A 297 4.22 -0.84 10.98
CA ILE A 297 5.05 -2.03 10.96
C ILE A 297 6.11 -2.00 12.06
N SER A 298 6.39 -3.17 12.62
CA SER A 298 7.47 -3.40 13.57
C SER A 298 8.39 -4.50 13.07
N GLU A 299 9.66 -4.42 13.43
CA GLU A 299 10.68 -5.42 13.11
C GLU A 299 10.25 -6.84 13.56
N LYS A 300 9.63 -6.96 14.73
CA LYS A 300 9.12 -8.24 15.26
C LYS A 300 8.08 -8.90 14.35
N ALA A 301 7.35 -8.13 13.55
CA ALA A 301 6.36 -8.66 12.62
C ALA A 301 7.02 -9.49 11.50
N ILE A 302 8.25 -9.15 11.09
CA ILE A 302 9.01 -9.84 10.02
C ILE A 302 9.20 -11.32 10.40
N ASN A 303 9.61 -11.60 11.63
CA ASN A 303 9.80 -12.97 12.12
C ASN A 303 8.55 -13.85 11.99
N ARG A 304 7.37 -13.28 12.30
CA ARG A 304 6.09 -13.99 12.13
C ARG A 304 5.74 -14.20 10.66
N LEU A 305 6.01 -13.20 9.81
CA LEU A 305 5.72 -13.25 8.38
C LEU A 305 6.55 -14.32 7.68
N VAL A 306 7.84 -14.45 8.01
CA VAL A 306 8.73 -15.51 7.51
C VAL A 306 8.16 -16.91 7.76
N LEU A 307 7.62 -17.16 8.97
CA LEU A 307 7.00 -18.45 9.30
C LEU A 307 5.74 -18.71 8.46
N ILE A 308 4.91 -17.69 8.26
CA ILE A 308 3.70 -17.78 7.44
C ILE A 308 4.07 -18.03 5.97
N GLN A 309 5.08 -17.32 5.45
CA GLN A 309 5.58 -17.47 4.09
C GLN A 309 6.09 -18.90 3.84
N GLY A 310 6.88 -19.46 4.77
CA GLY A 310 7.33 -20.85 4.68
C GLY A 310 6.16 -21.86 4.67
N ALA A 311 5.16 -21.65 5.52
CA ALA A 311 3.96 -22.50 5.54
C ALA A 311 3.15 -22.41 4.24
N LEU A 312 3.02 -21.20 3.66
CA LEU A 312 2.38 -21.00 2.36
C LEU A 312 3.13 -21.70 1.22
N LEU A 313 4.47 -21.66 1.24
CA LEU A 313 5.29 -22.36 0.24
C LEU A 313 5.18 -23.89 0.35
N GLY A 314 5.18 -24.42 1.58
CA GLY A 314 4.95 -25.85 1.81
C GLY A 314 3.56 -26.30 1.32
N GLU A 315 2.54 -25.49 1.58
CA GLU A 315 1.20 -25.76 1.07
C GLU A 315 1.15 -25.66 -0.46
N ALA A 316 1.76 -24.63 -1.05
CA ALA A 316 1.86 -24.50 -2.49
C ALA A 316 2.53 -25.73 -3.14
N PHE A 317 3.58 -26.27 -2.52
CA PHE A 317 4.23 -27.50 -2.98
C PHE A 317 3.27 -28.71 -2.95
N ARG A 318 2.47 -28.87 -1.88
CA ARG A 318 1.46 -29.94 -1.76
C ARG A 318 0.45 -29.90 -2.91
N LEU A 319 -0.01 -28.71 -3.28
CA LEU A 319 -1.03 -28.52 -4.33
C LEU A 319 -0.51 -28.81 -5.74
N LEU A 320 0.78 -28.65 -5.99
CA LEU A 320 1.36 -28.76 -7.33
C LEU A 320 1.45 -30.18 -7.81
N ARG A 321 1.05 -30.44 -9.06
CA ARG A 321 1.37 -31.69 -9.76
C ARG A 321 2.87 -31.83 -10.00
N PRO A 322 3.38 -33.06 -10.19
CA PRO A 322 4.67 -33.26 -10.84
C PRO A 322 4.76 -32.48 -12.15
N GLY A 323 5.83 -31.71 -12.34
CA GLY A 323 6.03 -30.80 -13.46
C GLY A 323 5.37 -29.41 -13.31
N GLY A 324 4.60 -29.18 -12.27
CA GLY A 324 3.90 -27.91 -12.01
C GLY A 324 4.84 -26.78 -11.56
N ILE A 325 4.34 -25.55 -11.67
CA ILE A 325 5.12 -24.32 -11.47
C ILE A 325 4.68 -23.56 -10.22
N LEU A 326 5.63 -23.25 -9.35
CA LEU A 326 5.45 -22.37 -8.19
C LEU A 326 6.03 -21.00 -8.49
N SER A 327 5.24 -19.94 -8.34
CA SER A 327 5.74 -18.56 -8.31
C SER A 327 5.51 -17.96 -6.92
N TYR A 328 6.56 -17.50 -6.28
CA TYR A 328 6.52 -16.82 -4.98
C TYR A 328 6.94 -15.37 -5.17
N SER A 329 6.17 -14.43 -4.63
CA SER A 329 6.49 -13.02 -4.68
C SER A 329 6.19 -12.31 -3.37
N VAL A 330 6.97 -11.28 -3.07
CA VAL A 330 6.79 -10.40 -1.90
C VAL A 330 7.16 -8.97 -2.25
N CYS A 331 6.37 -8.00 -1.78
CA CYS A 331 6.62 -6.57 -1.98
C CYS A 331 7.52 -5.98 -0.89
N THR A 332 8.62 -6.68 -0.59
CA THR A 332 9.63 -6.27 0.38
C THR A 332 11.04 -6.44 -0.17
N VAL A 333 12.01 -5.87 0.54
CA VAL A 333 13.44 -5.89 0.21
C VAL A 333 14.30 -6.42 1.36
N THR A 334 13.67 -7.02 2.37
CA THR A 334 14.33 -7.62 3.54
C THR A 334 15.00 -8.95 3.18
N GLN A 335 16.19 -9.22 3.71
CA GLN A 335 16.90 -10.48 3.45
C GLN A 335 16.18 -11.70 4.05
N GLU A 336 15.47 -11.51 5.16
CA GLU A 336 14.72 -12.56 5.84
C GLU A 336 13.61 -13.13 4.95
N GLU A 337 12.86 -12.27 4.26
CA GLU A 337 11.73 -12.68 3.42
C GLU A 337 12.14 -13.00 1.97
N THR A 338 13.26 -12.44 1.50
CA THR A 338 13.70 -12.54 0.09
C THR A 338 14.92 -13.41 -0.14
N VAL A 339 15.65 -13.82 0.90
CA VAL A 339 16.78 -14.77 0.76
C VAL A 339 16.57 -15.97 1.67
N LYS A 340 16.32 -15.74 2.96
CA LYS A 340 16.18 -16.82 3.93
C LYS A 340 14.97 -17.72 3.63
N VAL A 341 13.79 -17.15 3.39
CA VAL A 341 12.59 -17.94 3.04
C VAL A 341 12.79 -18.80 1.78
N PRO A 342 13.24 -18.26 0.63
CA PRO A 342 13.58 -19.08 -0.54
C PRO A 342 14.62 -20.17 -0.25
N ALA A 343 15.72 -19.83 0.43
CA ALA A 343 16.79 -20.78 0.73
C ALA A 343 16.34 -21.93 1.65
N ASP A 344 15.59 -21.63 2.72
CA ASP A 344 15.05 -22.63 3.65
C ASP A 344 14.04 -23.54 2.94
N PHE A 345 13.24 -22.97 2.03
CA PHE A 345 12.27 -23.73 1.23
C PHE A 345 12.95 -24.68 0.24
N GLU A 346 13.94 -24.20 -0.50
CA GLU A 346 14.75 -24.99 -1.45
C GLU A 346 15.48 -26.14 -0.73
N ALA A 347 16.10 -25.86 0.42
CA ALA A 347 16.79 -26.88 1.21
C ALA A 347 15.85 -27.99 1.70
N SER A 348 14.58 -27.66 1.97
CA SER A 348 13.58 -28.60 2.46
C SER A 348 12.88 -29.39 1.35
N HIS A 349 13.03 -28.97 0.08
CA HIS A 349 12.32 -29.55 -1.07
C HIS A 349 13.29 -29.82 -2.23
N PRO A 350 14.16 -30.84 -2.13
CA PRO A 350 15.17 -31.14 -3.15
C PRO A 350 14.59 -31.53 -4.53
N GLY A 351 13.29 -31.83 -4.60
CA GLY A 351 12.55 -32.06 -5.85
C GLY A 351 12.12 -30.77 -6.57
N LEU A 352 12.68 -29.61 -6.25
CA LEU A 352 12.43 -28.35 -6.94
C LEU A 352 13.62 -27.95 -7.82
N ALA A 353 13.31 -27.56 -9.06
CA ALA A 353 14.27 -26.91 -9.94
C ALA A 353 13.96 -25.42 -10.04
N ASN A 354 14.97 -24.57 -9.77
CA ASN A 354 14.86 -23.12 -10.00
C ASN A 354 14.62 -22.81 -11.48
N LEU A 355 13.78 -21.82 -11.74
CA LEU A 355 13.51 -21.30 -13.08
C LEU A 355 14.10 -19.91 -13.22
N ALA A 356 14.73 -19.67 -14.37
CA ALA A 356 15.21 -18.33 -14.72
C ALA A 356 14.02 -17.43 -15.06
N LEU A 357 14.05 -16.21 -14.53
CA LEU A 357 13.09 -15.17 -14.88
C LEU A 357 13.35 -14.66 -16.30
N THR A 358 12.29 -14.19 -16.95
CA THR A 358 12.33 -13.75 -18.35
C THR A 358 12.47 -12.24 -18.50
N GLY A 359 12.02 -11.47 -17.51
CA GLY A 359 12.02 -10.02 -17.48
C GLY A 359 13.40 -9.42 -17.19
N THR A 360 13.80 -8.45 -17.99
CA THR A 360 15.08 -7.74 -17.85
C THR A 360 15.12 -6.71 -16.73
N HIS A 361 13.99 -6.45 -16.09
CA HIS A 361 13.86 -5.50 -14.98
C HIS A 361 14.21 -6.11 -13.62
N TRP A 362 14.37 -7.43 -13.55
CA TRP A 362 14.78 -8.13 -12.35
C TRP A 362 16.30 -8.12 -12.21
N ARG A 363 16.80 -7.59 -11.10
CA ARG A 363 18.19 -7.78 -10.68
C ARG A 363 18.33 -9.21 -10.16
N PRO A 364 19.42 -9.94 -10.47
CA PRO A 364 19.68 -11.24 -9.88
C PRO A 364 19.68 -11.14 -8.35
N HIS A 365 18.91 -12.00 -7.69
CA HIS A 365 18.79 -12.00 -6.24
C HIS A 365 18.52 -13.42 -5.74
N HIS A 366 19.49 -14.00 -5.03
CA HIS A 366 19.52 -15.45 -4.78
C HIS A 366 19.32 -16.24 -6.09
N GLN A 367 18.39 -17.19 -6.15
CA GLN A 367 18.00 -17.93 -7.36
C GLN A 367 16.79 -17.32 -8.08
N GLY A 368 16.37 -16.12 -7.69
CA GLY A 368 15.27 -15.38 -8.29
C GLY A 368 15.67 -13.97 -8.69
N GLY A 369 14.74 -13.04 -8.55
CA GLY A 369 14.91 -11.65 -8.96
C GLY A 369 14.33 -10.66 -7.98
N ILE A 370 14.93 -9.48 -7.93
CA ILE A 370 14.44 -8.33 -7.16
C ILE A 370 14.45 -7.07 -8.00
N VAL A 371 13.46 -6.21 -7.79
CA VAL A 371 13.50 -4.81 -8.21
C VAL A 371 13.42 -3.94 -6.96
N LEU A 372 14.30 -2.93 -6.89
CA LEU A 372 14.29 -1.95 -5.83
C LEU A 372 13.48 -0.72 -6.24
N PRO A 373 12.86 0.01 -5.29
CA PRO A 373 11.96 1.12 -5.63
C PRO A 373 12.56 2.19 -6.56
N HIS A 374 13.86 2.45 -6.43
CA HIS A 374 14.54 3.48 -7.22
C HIS A 374 14.95 3.01 -8.64
N ASP A 375 14.98 1.70 -8.92
CA ASP A 375 15.42 1.17 -10.22
C ASP A 375 14.50 1.69 -11.35
N TYR A 376 13.19 1.70 -11.10
CA TYR A 376 12.17 2.11 -12.08
C TYR A 376 11.12 3.09 -11.52
N GLY A 377 11.28 3.58 -10.29
CA GLY A 377 10.28 4.43 -9.64
C GLY A 377 8.97 3.68 -9.31
N THR A 378 9.08 2.38 -9.02
CA THR A 378 7.98 1.46 -8.71
C THR A 378 8.05 1.03 -7.24
N ASP A 379 7.18 0.12 -6.80
CA ASP A 379 7.43 -0.59 -5.54
C ASP A 379 8.60 -1.56 -5.68
N GLY A 380 9.30 -1.79 -4.57
CA GLY A 380 10.22 -2.92 -4.42
C GLY A 380 9.48 -4.24 -4.38
N MET A 381 9.97 -5.22 -5.15
CA MET A 381 9.35 -6.53 -5.31
C MET A 381 10.43 -7.58 -5.52
N ALA A 382 10.27 -8.75 -4.91
CA ALA A 382 11.06 -9.93 -5.23
C ALA A 382 10.15 -11.04 -5.77
N ILE A 383 10.68 -11.86 -6.68
CA ILE A 383 10.01 -13.03 -7.24
C ILE A 383 10.99 -14.21 -7.39
N PHE A 384 10.48 -15.40 -7.13
CA PHE A 384 11.19 -16.67 -7.24
C PHE A 384 10.28 -17.68 -7.91
N GLN A 385 10.83 -18.51 -8.78
CA GLN A 385 10.06 -19.50 -9.51
C GLN A 385 10.73 -20.85 -9.48
N TRP A 386 9.93 -21.88 -9.21
CA TRP A 386 10.39 -23.27 -9.19
C TRP A 386 9.47 -24.17 -10.00
N LYS A 387 10.05 -25.24 -10.50
CA LYS A 387 9.31 -26.36 -11.09
C LYS A 387 9.42 -27.57 -10.17
N ARG A 388 8.27 -28.15 -9.82
CA ARG A 388 8.21 -29.45 -9.12
C ARG A 388 8.69 -30.53 -10.07
N GLN A 389 9.78 -31.21 -9.73
CA GLN A 389 10.27 -32.37 -10.47
C GLN A 389 9.35 -33.57 -10.26
N SER A 390 9.54 -34.60 -11.10
CA SER A 390 8.71 -35.79 -11.16
C SER A 390 8.63 -36.58 -9.86
#